data_AF-A0A2S9QKE6-F1
#
_entry.id   AF-A0A2S9QKE6-F1
#
_cell.length_a   1.000
_cell.length_b   1.000
_cell.length_c   1.000
_cell.angle_alpha   90.00
_cell.angle_beta   90.00
_cell.angle_gamma   90.00
#
_symmetry.space_group_name_H-M   'P 1'
#
loop_
_entity.id
_entity.type
_entity.pdbx_description
1 polymer ?
#
loop_
_entity_poly.entity_id
_entity_poly.type
_entity_poly.pdbx_seq_one_letter_code
_entity_poly.pdbx_strand_id
1 'polypeptide(L)'
;MPSTPPMPPAPVRMIVTWIGIFPLVLLAQWLLRPLTAAWPLVLSTGLTLAVVVPLAVGVVIPTLFRVLGMLRRRRAETTAA
;
A
#
# COMPACT_ATOMS: atom_id res chain seq x y z
N MET A 1 -26.13 8.70 -19.99
CA MET A 1 -25.61 9.03 -18.65
C MET A 1 -24.34 8.22 -18.43
N PRO A 2 -23.20 8.81 -17.99
CA PRO A 2 -21.98 8.03 -17.76
C PRO A 2 -22.23 7.00 -16.64
N SER A 3 -22.07 5.72 -16.94
CA SER A 3 -22.13 4.64 -15.94
C SER A 3 -20.81 4.60 -15.19
N THR A 4 -20.81 5.07 -13.93
CA THR A 4 -19.64 4.95 -13.05
C THR A 4 -19.26 3.48 -12.90
N PRO A 5 -17.99 3.08 -13.18
CA PRO A 5 -17.56 1.71 -12.99
C PRO A 5 -17.83 1.26 -11.55
N PRO A 6 -18.32 0.03 -11.33
CA PRO A 6 -18.63 -0.45 -9.99
C PRO A 6 -17.38 -0.42 -9.12
N MET A 7 -17.46 0.28 -7.98
CA MET A 7 -16.37 0.32 -7.00
C MET A 7 -16.18 -1.07 -6.39
N PRO A 8 -14.94 -1.57 -6.21
CA PRO A 8 -14.72 -2.89 -5.62
C PRO A 8 -15.39 -3.02 -4.23
N PRO A 9 -15.88 -4.21 -3.86
CA PRO A 9 -16.49 -4.45 -2.56
C PRO A 9 -15.60 -4.00 -1.40
N ALA A 10 -16.20 -3.51 -0.31
CA ALA A 10 -15.46 -3.01 0.85
C ALA A 10 -14.39 -3.99 1.38
N PRO A 11 -14.65 -5.31 1.50
CA PRO A 11 -13.63 -6.26 1.97
C PRO A 11 -12.40 -6.31 1.05
N VAL A 12 -12.60 -6.24 -0.26
CA VAL A 12 -11.51 -6.26 -1.25
C VAL A 12 -10.64 -5.02 -1.09
N ARG A 13 -11.26 -3.84 -0.96
CA ARG A 13 -10.53 -2.58 -0.72
C ARG A 13 -9.72 -2.64 0.57
N MET A 14 -10.29 -3.22 1.62
CA MET A 14 -9.65 -3.36 2.92
C MET A 14 -8.40 -4.24 2.85
N ILE A 15 -8.50 -5.39 2.18
CA ILE A 15 -7.37 -6.32 1.97
C ILE A 15 -6.28 -5.67 1.13
N VAL A 16 -6.63 -4.99 0.05
CA VAL A 16 -5.67 -4.31 -0.84
C VAL A 16 -4.90 -3.23 -0.09
N THR A 17 -5.59 -2.39 0.68
CA THR A 17 -4.95 -1.37 1.52
C THR A 17 -4.09 -2.01 2.61
N TRP A 18 -4.57 -3.08 3.25
CA TRP A 18 -3.83 -3.80 4.28
C TRP A 18 -2.51 -4.38 3.72
N ILE A 19 -2.55 -5.05 2.57
CA ILE A 19 -1.36 -5.57 1.88
C ILE A 19 -0.43 -4.44 1.41
N GLY A 20 -0.92 -3.24 1.17
CA GLY A 20 -0.06 -2.09 0.86
C GLY A 20 0.69 -1.55 2.08
N ILE A 21 -0.05 -1.29 3.15
CA ILE A 21 0.46 -0.55 4.32
C ILE A 21 1.22 -1.48 5.28
N PHE A 22 0.67 -2.64 5.59
CA PHE A 22 1.24 -3.55 6.59
C PHE A 22 2.70 -3.95 6.28
N PRO A 23 3.04 -4.50 5.10
CA PRO A 23 4.42 -4.90 4.82
C PRO A 23 5.36 -3.71 4.73
N LEU A 24 4.89 -2.55 4.28
CA LEU A 24 5.70 -1.32 4.26
C LEU A 24 6.08 -0.89 5.68
N VAL A 25 5.11 -0.86 6.59
CA VAL A 25 5.33 -0.53 8.00
C VAL A 25 6.24 -1.56 8.66
N LEU A 26 6.04 -2.85 8.37
CA LEU A 26 6.90 -3.92 8.89
C LEU A 26 8.35 -3.75 8.43
N LEU A 27 8.56 -3.45 7.14
CA LEU A 27 9.89 -3.24 6.56
C LEU A 27 10.56 -1.99 7.15
N ALA A 28 9.82 -0.89 7.29
CA ALA A 28 10.34 0.33 7.90
C ALA A 28 10.75 0.10 9.35
N GLN A 29 9.91 -0.58 10.14
CA GLN A 29 10.26 -0.92 11.52
C GLN A 29 11.46 -1.85 11.59
N TRP A 30 11.56 -2.86 10.71
CA TRP A 30 12.70 -3.77 10.68
C TRP A 30 14.01 -3.04 10.36
N LEU A 31 13.98 -2.12 9.39
CA LEU A 31 15.15 -1.33 8.97
C LEU A 31 15.56 -0.28 10.02
N LEU A 32 14.58 0.35 10.68
CA LEU A 32 14.81 1.40 11.66
C LEU A 32 15.12 0.84 13.07
N ARG A 33 14.71 -0.40 13.37
CA ARG A 33 14.94 -1.07 14.66
C ARG A 33 16.36 -0.95 15.20
N PRO A 34 17.44 -1.21 14.42
CA PRO A 34 18.80 -1.09 14.94
C PRO A 34 19.18 0.35 15.33
N LEU A 35 18.58 1.37 14.70
CA LEU A 35 18.85 2.77 15.01
C LEU A 35 17.99 3.30 16.17
N THR A 36 16.74 2.84 16.28
CA THR A 36 15.75 3.40 17.20
C THR A 36 15.54 2.56 18.47
N ALA A 37 16.32 1.49 18.67
CA ALA A 37 16.16 0.58 19.81
C ALA A 37 16.23 1.26 21.18
N ALA A 38 17.07 2.28 21.33
CA ALA A 38 17.25 3.03 22.59
C ALA A 38 16.46 4.36 22.61
N TRP A 39 15.69 4.65 21.56
CA TRP A 39 15.00 5.94 21.43
C TRP A 39 13.66 5.94 22.17
N PRO A 40 13.22 7.11 22.69
CA PRO A 40 11.85 7.27 23.19
C PRO A 40 10.83 6.95 22.09
N LEU A 41 9.71 6.30 22.47
CA LEU A 41 8.67 5.85 21.55
C LEU A 41 8.22 6.92 20.54
N VAL A 42 8.09 8.16 21.01
CA VAL A 42 7.65 9.30 20.19
C VAL A 42 8.63 9.59 19.04
N LEU A 43 9.94 9.58 19.33
CA LEU A 43 10.97 9.88 18.35
C LEU A 43 11.08 8.77 17.29
N SER A 44 11.06 7.50 17.74
CA SER A 44 11.07 6.32 16.87
C SER A 44 9.84 6.28 15.96
N THR A 45 8.66 6.61 16.50
CA THR A 45 7.41 6.67 15.74
C THR A 45 7.45 7.80 14.72
N GLY A 46 7.94 8.99 15.11
CA GLY A 46 8.12 10.13 14.22
C GLY A 46 9.03 9.81 13.05
N LEU A 47 10.19 9.20 13.31
CA LEU A 47 11.12 8.78 12.25
C LEU A 47 10.51 7.72 11.35
N THR A 48 9.80 6.74 11.93
CA THR A 48 9.11 5.70 11.16
C THR A 48 8.07 6.31 10.22
N LEU A 49 7.24 7.25 10.70
CA LEU A 49 6.26 7.94 9.86
C LEU A 49 6.93 8.82 8.79
N ALA A 50 8.00 9.54 9.15
CA ALA A 50 8.75 10.37 8.22
C ALA A 50 9.33 9.55 7.05
N VAL A 51 9.63 8.26 7.25
CA VAL A 51 10.08 7.34 6.20
C VAL A 51 8.91 6.66 5.49
N VAL A 52 7.94 6.14 6.24
CA VAL A 52 6.81 5.37 5.71
C VAL A 52 5.92 6.23 4.82
N VAL A 53 5.59 7.45 5.21
CA VAL A 53 4.67 8.34 4.46
C VAL A 53 5.18 8.64 3.05
N PRO A 54 6.41 9.15 2.84
CA PRO A 54 6.90 9.43 1.48
C PRO A 54 7.06 8.17 0.64
N LEU A 55 7.48 7.04 1.23
CA LEU A 55 7.52 5.75 0.51
C LEU A 55 6.12 5.27 0.12
N ALA A 56 5.14 5.41 1.02
CA ALA A 56 3.77 5.03 0.75
C ALA A 56 3.21 5.81 -0.44
N VAL A 57 3.36 7.14 -0.41
CA VAL A 57 2.81 8.04 -1.44
C VAL A 57 3.59 7.94 -2.75
N GLY A 58 4.92 7.89 -2.69
CA GLY A 58 5.78 7.91 -3.86
C GLY A 58 5.95 6.56 -4.57
N VAL A 59 5.83 5.44 -3.84
CA VAL A 59 6.13 4.10 -4.39
C VAL A 59 4.93 3.17 -4.26
N VAL A 60 4.35 3.02 -3.06
CA VAL A 60 3.35 1.97 -2.82
C VAL A 60 2.03 2.25 -3.51
N ILE A 61 1.48 3.46 -3.35
CA ILE A 61 0.24 3.88 -4.03
C ILE A 61 0.35 3.72 -5.55
N PRO A 62 1.38 4.27 -6.24
CA PRO A 62 1.48 4.11 -7.69
C PRO A 62 1.70 2.65 -8.11
N THR A 63 2.43 1.86 -7.31
CA THR A 63 2.65 0.43 -7.60
C THR A 63 1.33 -0.35 -7.50
N LEU A 64 0.52 -0.10 -6.46
CA LEU A 64 -0.80 -0.70 -6.30
C LEU A 64 -1.71 -0.37 -7.48
N PHE A 65 -1.78 0.90 -7.91
CA PHE A 65 -2.58 1.28 -9.07
C PHE A 65 -2.09 0.62 -10.36
N ARG A 66 -0.77 0.50 -10.57
CA ARG A 66 -0.21 -0.24 -11.72
C ARG A 66 -0.58 -1.71 -11.68
N VAL A 67 -0.43 -2.38 -10.54
CA VAL A 67 -0.75 -3.80 -10.37
C VAL A 67 -2.25 -4.05 -10.60
N LEU A 68 -3.12 -3.24 -9.99
CA LEU A 68 -4.58 -3.35 -10.20
C LEU A 68 -4.96 -3.11 -11.66
N GLY A 69 -4.31 -2.17 -12.36
CA GLY A 69 -4.52 -1.92 -13.79
C GLY A 69 -4.11 -3.12 -14.66
N MET A 70 -2.97 -3.76 -14.36
CA MET A 70 -2.52 -4.96 -15.07
C MET A 70 -3.47 -6.14 -14.86
N LEU A 71 -3.93 -6.37 -13.62
CA LEU A 71 -4.89 -7.43 -13.33
C LEU A 71 -6.24 -7.23 -14.04
N ARG A 72 -6.71 -5.98 -14.14
CA ARG A 72 -7.95 -5.65 -14.87
C ARG A 72 -7.85 -5.95 -16.36
N ARG A 73 -6.71 -5.64 -16.99
CA ARG A 73 -6.46 -5.97 -18.41
C ARG A 73 -6.51 -7.48 -18.66
N ARG A 74 -5.82 -8.26 -17.83
CA ARG A 74 -5.80 -9.74 -17.93
C ARG A 74 -7.18 -10.37 -17.76
N ARG A 75 -8.01 -9.83 -16.85
CA ARG A 75 -9.39 -10.31 -16.66
C ARG A 75 -10.27 -10.02 -17.87
N ALA A 76 -10.15 -8.85 -18.49
CA ALA A 76 -10.91 -8.50 -19.68
C ALA A 76 -10.58 -9.45 -20.85
N GLU A 77 -9.32 -9.84 -21.00
CA GLU A 77 -8.88 -10.83 -22.00
C GLU A 77 -9.43 -12.24 -21.71
N THR A 78 -9.58 -12.62 -20.43
CA THR A 78 -10.09 -13.95 -20.05
C THR A 78 -11.61 -14.08 -20.21
N THR A 79 -12.37 -12.98 -20.09
CA THR A 79 -13.84 -12.99 -20.29
C THR A 79 -14.23 -12.84 -21.78
N ALA A 80 -13.32 -12.39 -22.63
CA ALA A 80 -13.53 -12.24 -24.07
C ALA A 80 -13.13 -13.49 -24.89
N ALA A 81 -12.59 -14.53 -24.23
CA ALA A 81 -12.25 -15.83 -24.79
C ALA A 81 -13.25 -16.90 -24.34
#